data_AF-A0A6A3KDZ6-F1
#
_entry.id   AF-A0A6A3KDZ6-F1
#
_cell.length_a   1.000
_cell.length_b   1.000
_cell.length_c   1.000
_cell.angle_alpha   90.00
_cell.angle_beta   90.00
_cell.angle_gamma   90.00
#
_symmetry.space_group_name_H-M   'P 1'
#
loop_
_entity.id
_entity.type
_entity.pdbx_description
1 polymer ?
#
loop_
_entity_poly.entity_id
_entity_poly.type
_entity_poly.pdbx_seq_one_letter_code
_entity_poly.pdbx_strand_id
1 'polypeptide(L)'
;MGVLLDLKIPGSGSPSEILSEILQHADDTKEIRHACVRLHQRLDCVFNAIKKMETNDKAPQGEALGKFVTVLVKCESCFERYHEKRLLRRLVKYQTLMDDLREINEDIDGLHIVLSVNVAAVVADWKQQWEADKRAQQEVMEPIFLFSRSAVEPIRQGDSGSAQQSEGQPEEVKSCGACNASVPGEQRACSSCGSYVFDVLCSSLAATEADQSVDSETDIPEGAANRDDSVGLESTQEDISHLLEHVRTGNEQEKQVATEELAKLVVSHDEIRAHIVEEGILPPLVHLLRNGTDRQKVWATNALVGVAAMNDGTRAAVAREGAIPPLVALVRDGTEEQKRLATNVLAHLSSSNDAVRVEIVREGAIPPLTALVQTGTDAQKQSAASVLAHLASSNLAFKADIAKQGVIAPLVSLVRTGTDGQKIWSAHALMNLASRNDANRAEILRHGAKAPLMMLVRSGTAEQKVWASKATDKLSSTKAIKAKLRLGIHNFFTGK
;
A
#
# COMPACT_ATOMS: atom_id res chain seq x y z
N MET A 1 16.83 -12.70 51.73
CA MET A 1 16.88 -13.16 50.33
C MET A 1 15.86 -12.31 49.58
N GLY A 2 16.30 -11.63 48.52
CA GLY A 2 15.44 -10.70 47.76
C GLY A 2 14.57 -11.45 46.76
N VAL A 3 13.30 -11.05 46.63
CA VAL A 3 12.29 -11.75 45.83
C VAL A 3 12.71 -11.86 44.36
N LEU A 4 13.38 -10.84 43.80
CA LEU A 4 13.93 -10.84 42.45
C LEU A 4 15.05 -11.86 42.22
N LEU A 5 15.90 -12.11 43.22
CA LEU A 5 17.03 -13.05 43.09
C LEU A 5 16.57 -14.52 43.13
N ASP A 6 15.41 -14.77 43.76
CA ASP A 6 14.81 -16.11 43.85
C ASP A 6 13.72 -16.35 42.79
N LEU A 7 13.38 -15.31 42.00
CA LEU A 7 12.35 -15.38 40.97
C LEU A 7 12.84 -16.23 39.79
N LYS A 8 12.26 -17.41 39.63
CA LYS A 8 12.42 -18.24 38.44
C LYS A 8 11.16 -18.18 37.60
N ILE A 9 11.31 -17.73 36.36
CA ILE A 9 10.25 -17.74 35.37
C ILE A 9 10.28 -19.13 34.70
N PRO A 10 9.19 -19.93 34.79
CA PRO A 10 9.17 -21.29 34.25
C PRO A 10 9.44 -21.31 32.74
N GLY A 11 10.51 -21.97 32.32
CA GLY A 11 10.94 -22.04 30.92
C GLY A 11 11.98 -21.00 30.48
N SER A 12 12.21 -19.98 31.31
CA SER A 12 12.81 -18.70 30.91
C SER A 12 13.99 -18.24 31.79
N GLY A 13 14.35 -19.03 32.80
CA GLY A 13 15.40 -18.68 33.75
C GLY A 13 15.06 -17.51 34.67
N SER A 14 16.07 -16.75 35.06
CA SER A 14 16.00 -15.57 35.92
C SER A 14 15.83 -14.28 35.10
N PRO A 15 15.23 -13.21 35.66
CA PRO A 15 15.10 -11.93 34.95
C PRO A 15 16.41 -11.36 34.39
N SER A 16 17.55 -11.62 35.05
CA SER A 16 18.87 -11.20 34.56
C SER A 16 19.35 -12.00 33.34
N GLU A 17 19.00 -13.28 33.24
CA GLU A 17 19.31 -14.11 32.08
C GLU A 17 18.52 -13.62 30.87
N ILE A 18 17.21 -13.37 31.03
CA ILE A 18 16.35 -12.82 29.97
C ILE A 18 16.87 -11.47 29.45
N LEU A 19 17.26 -10.55 30.35
CA LEU A 19 17.85 -9.27 29.95
C LEU A 19 19.14 -9.46 29.13
N SER A 20 19.98 -10.42 29.51
CA SER A 20 21.21 -10.75 28.77
C SER A 20 20.90 -11.33 27.39
N GLU A 21 19.88 -12.18 27.28
CA GLU A 21 19.43 -12.75 26.00
C GLU A 21 18.91 -11.68 25.03
N ILE A 22 18.21 -10.65 25.52
CA ILE A 22 17.75 -9.51 24.69
C ILE A 22 18.94 -8.80 24.04
N LEU A 23 20.05 -8.61 24.78
CA LEU A 23 21.27 -8.01 24.22
C LEU A 23 21.96 -8.94 23.22
N GLN A 24 22.01 -10.24 23.51
CA GLN A 24 22.55 -11.22 22.56
C GLN A 24 21.76 -11.21 21.24
N HIS A 25 20.43 -11.13 21.30
CA HIS A 25 19.59 -10.96 20.11
C HIS A 25 19.85 -9.65 19.36
N ALA A 26 20.10 -8.56 20.08
CA ALA A 26 20.47 -7.28 19.48
C ALA A 26 21.80 -7.37 18.70
N ASP A 27 22.72 -8.21 19.18
CA ASP A 27 23.99 -8.45 18.52
C ASP A 27 23.85 -9.33 17.28
N ASP A 28 23.03 -10.38 17.36
CA ASP A 28 22.78 -11.34 16.27
C ASP A 28 21.89 -10.78 15.15
N THR A 29 21.17 -9.70 15.41
CA THR A 29 20.15 -9.13 14.52
C THR A 29 20.37 -7.63 14.33
N LYS A 30 21.28 -7.27 13.40
CA LYS A 30 21.68 -5.88 13.13
C LYS A 30 20.47 -4.98 12.78
N GLU A 31 19.47 -5.54 12.13
CA GLU A 31 18.26 -4.88 11.63
C GLU A 31 17.36 -4.36 12.76
N ILE A 32 17.38 -5.03 13.93
CA ILE A 32 16.57 -4.63 15.10
C ILE A 32 17.42 -4.18 16.29
N ARG A 33 18.74 -4.22 16.17
CA ARG A 33 19.72 -3.89 17.23
C ARG A 33 19.31 -2.70 18.07
N HIS A 34 19.03 -1.57 17.41
CA HIS A 34 18.69 -0.33 18.12
C HIS A 34 17.41 -0.49 18.97
N ALA A 35 16.35 -1.11 18.44
CA ALA A 35 15.11 -1.34 19.18
C ALA A 35 15.29 -2.31 20.35
N CYS A 36 16.08 -3.38 20.15
CA CYS A 36 16.40 -4.34 21.21
C CYS A 36 17.23 -3.69 22.34
N VAL A 37 18.24 -2.89 22.00
CA VAL A 37 19.08 -2.16 22.98
C VAL A 37 18.23 -1.22 23.83
N ARG A 38 17.30 -0.48 23.22
CA ARG A 38 16.42 0.43 23.99
C ARG A 38 15.35 -0.28 24.78
N LEU A 39 14.78 -1.37 24.25
CA LEU A 39 13.89 -2.23 25.03
C LEU A 39 14.61 -2.75 26.28
N HIS A 40 15.84 -3.22 26.13
CA HIS A 40 16.68 -3.65 27.24
C HIS A 40 16.89 -2.52 28.26
N GLN A 41 17.27 -1.31 27.82
CA GLN A 41 17.47 -0.17 28.72
C GLN A 41 16.23 0.15 29.57
N ARG A 42 15.04 0.11 28.96
CA ARG A 42 13.78 0.36 29.67
C ARG A 42 13.46 -0.74 30.69
N LEU A 43 13.64 -2.01 30.30
CA LEU A 43 13.45 -3.13 31.22
C LEU A 43 14.47 -3.11 32.37
N ASP A 44 15.72 -2.73 32.11
CA ASP A 44 16.76 -2.60 33.13
C ASP A 44 16.43 -1.48 34.13
N CYS A 45 15.85 -0.36 33.67
CA CYS A 45 15.34 0.68 34.56
C CYS A 45 14.22 0.15 35.49
N VAL A 46 13.28 -0.63 34.97
CA VAL A 46 12.23 -1.27 35.77
C VAL A 46 12.83 -2.27 36.76
N PHE A 47 13.73 -3.14 36.30
CA PHE A 47 14.42 -4.14 37.12
C PHE A 47 15.17 -3.49 38.28
N ASN A 48 15.95 -2.44 38.01
CA ASN A 48 16.70 -1.69 39.03
C ASN A 48 15.79 -0.94 40.01
N ALA A 49 14.63 -0.45 39.55
CA ALA A 49 13.64 0.17 40.44
C ALA A 49 13.06 -0.86 41.43
N ILE A 50 12.66 -2.04 40.94
CA ILE A 50 12.15 -3.13 41.77
C ILE A 50 13.21 -3.59 42.78
N LYS A 51 14.47 -3.78 42.32
CA LYS A 51 15.60 -4.11 43.18
C LYS A 51 15.83 -3.07 44.28
N LYS A 52 15.73 -1.78 43.94
CA LYS A 52 15.85 -0.68 44.91
C LYS A 52 14.73 -0.69 45.94
N MET A 53 13.50 -1.05 45.58
CA MET A 53 12.39 -1.18 46.54
C MET A 53 12.66 -2.30 47.53
N GLU A 54 13.12 -3.46 47.06
CA GLU A 54 13.50 -4.60 47.93
C GLU A 54 14.60 -4.23 48.92
N THR A 55 15.63 -3.49 48.49
CA THR A 55 16.72 -3.06 49.38
C THR A 55 16.28 -2.03 50.44
N ASN A 56 15.16 -1.36 50.24
CA ASN A 56 14.61 -0.38 51.18
C ASN A 56 13.52 -0.95 52.10
N ASP A 57 13.41 -2.29 52.21
CA ASP A 57 12.35 -3.01 52.93
C ASP A 57 10.91 -2.61 52.52
N LYS A 58 10.75 -2.07 51.31
CA LYS A 58 9.45 -1.79 50.71
C LYS A 58 9.09 -3.01 49.86
N ALA A 59 8.02 -3.72 50.25
CA ALA A 59 7.52 -4.82 49.44
C ALA A 59 7.18 -4.29 48.03
N PRO A 60 7.77 -4.84 46.95
CA PRO A 60 7.30 -4.53 45.62
C PRO A 60 5.81 -4.85 45.54
N GLN A 61 5.00 -3.94 44.98
CA GLN A 61 3.56 -4.19 44.85
C GLN A 61 3.38 -5.49 44.07
N GLY A 62 2.69 -6.49 44.64
CA GLY A 62 2.56 -7.82 44.00
C GLY A 62 2.00 -7.75 42.58
N GLU A 63 1.17 -6.73 42.32
CA GLU A 63 0.67 -6.38 40.98
C GLU A 63 1.80 -5.97 40.01
N ALA A 64 2.76 -5.16 40.46
CA ALA A 64 3.88 -4.70 39.64
C ALA A 64 4.85 -5.83 39.30
N LEU A 65 5.13 -6.71 40.27
CA LEU A 65 5.98 -7.88 40.05
C LEU A 65 5.33 -8.85 39.06
N GLY A 66 4.02 -9.10 39.18
CA GLY A 66 3.28 -9.93 38.23
C GLY A 66 3.26 -9.34 36.82
N LYS A 67 3.07 -8.02 36.70
CA LYS A 67 3.16 -7.31 35.41
C LYS A 67 4.58 -7.41 34.82
N PHE A 68 5.62 -7.27 35.64
CA PHE A 68 7.01 -7.34 35.19
C PHE A 68 7.36 -8.73 34.65
N VAL A 69 6.95 -9.79 35.35
CA VAL A 69 7.09 -11.17 34.85
C VAL A 69 6.35 -11.37 33.53
N THR A 70 5.13 -10.84 33.41
CA THR A 70 4.33 -10.94 32.18
C THR A 70 5.06 -10.31 30.99
N VAL A 71 5.66 -9.13 31.19
CA VAL A 71 6.44 -8.44 30.16
C VAL A 71 7.67 -9.25 29.76
N LEU A 72 8.41 -9.81 30.72
CA LEU A 72 9.59 -10.63 30.42
C LEU A 72 9.22 -11.89 29.61
N VAL A 73 8.14 -12.57 29.96
CA VAL A 73 7.63 -13.73 29.19
C VAL A 73 7.20 -13.32 27.78
N LYS A 74 6.56 -12.14 27.61
CA LYS A 74 6.23 -11.60 26.29
C LYS A 74 7.49 -11.31 25.46
N CYS A 75 8.54 -10.76 26.07
CA CYS A 75 9.82 -10.51 25.40
C CYS A 75 10.41 -11.81 24.84
N GLU A 76 10.59 -12.84 25.65
CA GLU A 76 11.11 -14.12 25.17
C GLU A 76 10.21 -14.73 24.10
N SER A 77 8.90 -14.79 24.33
CA SER A 77 7.96 -15.34 23.34
C SER A 77 8.00 -14.57 22.01
N CYS A 78 8.32 -13.27 22.05
CA CYS A 78 8.60 -12.49 20.86
C CYS A 78 9.89 -12.97 20.21
N PHE A 79 11.01 -12.95 20.92
CA PHE A 79 12.31 -13.35 20.36
C PHE A 79 12.33 -14.79 19.85
N GLU A 80 11.75 -15.76 20.56
CA GLU A 80 11.62 -17.14 20.08
C GLU A 80 10.84 -17.26 18.77
N ARG A 81 9.76 -16.47 18.59
CA ARG A 81 8.95 -16.47 17.35
C ARG A 81 9.70 -15.91 16.14
N TYR A 82 10.68 -15.04 16.37
CA TYR A 82 11.38 -14.28 15.33
C TYR A 82 12.89 -14.60 15.24
N HIS A 83 13.40 -15.50 16.07
CA HIS A 83 14.77 -16.01 16.00
C HIS A 83 14.92 -16.97 14.82
N GLU A 84 15.01 -16.39 13.62
CA GLU A 84 15.25 -17.12 12.37
C GLU A 84 16.62 -16.79 11.79
N LYS A 85 17.31 -17.83 11.29
CA LYS A 85 18.65 -17.69 10.70
C LYS A 85 18.66 -17.02 9.32
N ARG A 86 17.51 -16.94 8.63
CA ARG A 86 17.42 -16.43 7.25
C ARG A 86 16.82 -15.04 7.22
N LEU A 87 17.52 -14.12 6.56
CA LEU A 87 17.19 -12.70 6.50
C LEU A 87 15.80 -12.44 5.89
N LEU A 88 15.43 -13.12 4.81
CA LEU A 88 14.10 -12.96 4.20
C LEU A 88 12.95 -13.32 5.13
N ARG A 89 13.11 -14.35 5.96
CA ARG A 89 12.04 -14.73 6.89
C ARG A 89 11.91 -13.74 8.04
N ARG A 90 13.04 -13.13 8.46
CA ARG A 90 13.03 -12.00 9.38
C ARG A 90 12.39 -10.76 8.76
N LEU A 91 12.64 -10.48 7.47
CA LEU A 91 12.01 -9.38 6.72
C LEU A 91 10.49 -9.58 6.56
N VAL A 92 10.02 -10.78 6.16
CA VAL A 92 8.58 -11.09 6.06
C VAL A 92 7.85 -10.85 7.38
N LYS A 93 8.49 -11.18 8.51
CA LYS A 93 7.93 -11.04 9.85
C LYS A 93 8.26 -9.70 10.51
N TYR A 94 9.07 -8.85 9.88
CA TYR A 94 9.65 -7.66 10.51
C TYR A 94 8.57 -6.70 11.02
N GLN A 95 7.54 -6.43 10.22
CA GLN A 95 6.46 -5.54 10.64
C GLN A 95 5.70 -6.08 11.85
N THR A 96 5.44 -7.40 11.90
CA THR A 96 4.79 -8.05 13.04
C THR A 96 5.67 -8.05 14.29
N LEU A 97 6.97 -8.31 14.12
CA LEU A 97 7.97 -8.17 15.19
C LEU A 97 7.99 -6.74 15.74
N MET A 98 7.96 -5.72 14.88
CA MET A 98 7.94 -4.32 15.30
C MET A 98 6.64 -3.96 16.04
N ASP A 99 5.49 -4.48 15.61
CA ASP A 99 4.23 -4.30 16.33
C ASP A 99 4.26 -4.99 17.71
N ASP A 100 4.79 -6.21 17.80
CA ASP A 100 4.96 -6.95 19.06
C ASP A 100 5.92 -6.22 20.02
N LEU A 101 7.05 -5.71 19.51
CA LEU A 101 7.99 -4.89 20.28
C LEU A 101 7.35 -3.58 20.76
N ARG A 102 6.50 -2.94 19.95
CA ARG A 102 5.73 -1.75 20.37
C ARG A 102 4.80 -2.10 21.54
N GLU A 103 4.05 -3.19 21.45
CA GLU A 103 3.13 -3.62 22.52
C GLU A 103 3.89 -3.88 23.84
N ILE A 104 5.04 -4.57 23.77
CA ILE A 104 5.91 -4.78 24.95
C ILE A 104 6.34 -3.44 25.55
N ASN A 105 6.73 -2.48 24.71
CA ASN A 105 7.13 -1.16 25.15
C ASN A 105 5.96 -0.37 25.79
N GLU A 106 4.72 -0.58 25.37
CA GLU A 106 3.52 -0.02 26.00
C GLU A 106 3.22 -0.69 27.36
N ASP A 107 3.44 -2.00 27.49
CA ASP A 107 3.30 -2.68 28.78
C ASP A 107 4.34 -2.18 29.81
N ILE A 108 5.56 -1.86 29.36
CA ILE A 108 6.61 -1.25 30.19
C ILE A 108 6.19 0.15 30.68
N ASP A 109 5.46 0.93 29.87
CA ASP A 109 4.88 2.20 30.35
C ASP A 109 3.90 1.96 31.49
N GLY A 110 3.05 0.94 31.35
CA GLY A 110 2.13 0.51 32.41
C GLY A 110 2.88 0.18 33.70
N LEU A 111 4.05 -0.47 33.60
CA LEU A 111 4.92 -0.78 34.74
C LEU A 111 5.53 0.47 35.38
N HIS A 112 6.04 1.42 34.59
CA HIS A 112 6.59 2.67 35.13
C HIS A 112 5.54 3.47 35.90
N ILE A 113 4.28 3.47 35.44
CA ILE A 113 3.16 4.11 36.13
C ILE A 113 2.88 3.42 37.47
N VAL A 114 2.73 2.09 37.49
CA VAL A 114 2.44 1.31 38.72
C VAL A 114 3.56 1.48 39.75
N LEU A 115 4.81 1.42 39.30
CA LEU A 115 5.97 1.57 40.18
C LEU A 115 6.22 3.01 40.63
N SER A 116 5.43 3.97 40.12
CA SER A 116 5.61 5.41 40.38
C SER A 116 7.04 5.89 40.08
N VAL A 117 7.74 5.26 39.12
CA VAL A 117 9.11 5.60 38.69
C VAL A 117 9.09 6.82 37.76
N ASN A 118 8.08 7.69 37.92
CA ASN A 118 7.64 8.57 36.87
C ASN A 118 8.51 9.82 36.76
N VAL A 119 9.37 9.88 35.75
CA VAL A 119 9.70 11.13 35.10
C VAL A 119 8.80 11.19 33.87
N ALA A 120 7.81 12.09 33.86
CA ALA A 120 6.91 12.27 32.72
C ALA A 120 7.65 12.51 31.38
N ALA A 121 8.94 12.86 31.43
CA ALA A 121 9.84 12.89 30.29
C ALA A 121 10.12 11.49 29.69
N VAL A 122 10.36 10.45 30.49
CA VAL A 122 10.78 9.10 30.03
C VAL A 122 9.68 8.40 29.21
N VAL A 123 8.40 8.62 29.53
CA VAL A 123 7.27 8.03 28.78
C VAL A 123 7.03 8.74 27.43
N ALA A 124 7.22 10.07 27.37
CA ALA A 124 7.10 10.81 26.12
C ALA A 124 8.31 10.59 25.20
N ASP A 125 9.50 10.46 25.80
CA ASP A 125 10.79 10.31 25.12
C ASP A 125 10.88 8.99 24.36
N TRP A 126 10.42 7.86 24.93
CA TRP A 126 10.55 6.59 24.20
C TRP A 126 9.66 6.49 22.97
N LYS A 127 8.48 7.15 22.93
CA LYS A 127 7.62 7.12 21.73
C LYS A 127 8.22 7.92 20.59
N GLN A 128 8.83 9.07 20.91
CA GLN A 128 9.58 9.84 19.94
C GLN A 128 10.84 9.09 19.49
N GLN A 129 11.52 8.44 20.42
CA GLN A 129 12.65 7.59 20.15
C GLN A 129 12.25 6.42 19.26
N TRP A 130 11.14 5.72 19.53
CA TRP A 130 10.61 4.63 18.71
C TRP A 130 10.41 5.01 17.24
N GLU A 131 9.96 6.23 16.96
CA GLU A 131 9.88 6.74 15.59
C GLU A 131 11.26 7.05 14.97
N ALA A 132 12.26 7.43 15.76
CA ALA A 132 13.66 7.53 15.32
C ALA A 132 14.27 6.15 15.06
N ASP A 133 13.89 5.17 15.87
CA ASP A 133 14.37 3.80 15.81
C ASP A 133 13.90 3.12 14.54
N LYS A 134 12.60 3.25 14.26
CA LYS A 134 11.98 2.79 13.03
C LYS A 134 12.66 3.40 11.81
N ARG A 135 13.01 4.69 11.86
CA ARG A 135 13.77 5.37 10.78
C ARG A 135 15.20 4.84 10.65
N ALA A 136 15.95 4.73 11.73
CA ALA A 136 17.32 4.21 11.72
C ALA A 136 17.36 2.75 11.22
N GLN A 137 16.33 1.95 11.54
CA GLN A 137 16.20 0.60 11.02
C GLN A 137 15.84 0.59 9.54
N GLN A 138 14.96 1.49 9.08
CA GLN A 138 14.73 1.69 7.65
C GLN A 138 16.02 2.09 6.90
N GLU A 139 16.86 2.91 7.51
CA GLU A 139 18.17 3.30 6.97
C GLU A 139 19.17 2.13 6.95
N VAL A 140 19.21 1.27 7.98
CA VAL A 140 20.03 0.03 7.97
C VAL A 140 19.56 -0.96 6.90
N MET A 141 18.26 -0.94 6.59
CA MET A 141 17.72 -1.73 5.48
C MET A 141 17.98 -1.05 4.12
N GLU A 142 18.32 0.23 4.06
CA GLU A 142 18.52 1.00 2.82
C GLU A 142 19.65 0.49 1.92
N PRO A 143 20.82 0.03 2.42
CA PRO A 143 21.82 -0.64 1.59
C PRO A 143 21.32 -1.95 0.97
N ILE A 144 20.46 -2.70 1.68
CA ILE A 144 19.76 -3.88 1.12
C ILE A 144 18.93 -3.46 -0.10
N PHE A 145 18.40 -2.24 -0.08
CA PHE A 145 17.54 -1.66 -1.08
C PHE A 145 18.27 -0.90 -2.21
N LEU A 146 19.45 -0.31 -1.98
CA LEU A 146 20.17 0.53 -2.95
C LEU A 146 20.95 -0.25 -4.02
N PHE A 147 21.35 -1.51 -3.76
CA PHE A 147 21.99 -2.34 -4.79
C PHE A 147 21.03 -2.63 -5.97
N SER A 148 19.72 -2.68 -5.69
CA SER A 148 18.66 -2.80 -6.71
C SER A 148 18.62 -1.60 -7.67
N ARG A 149 19.12 -0.44 -7.25
CA ARG A 149 19.04 0.82 -8.01
C ARG A 149 20.20 1.02 -8.98
N SER A 150 21.34 0.35 -8.76
CA SER A 150 22.49 0.37 -9.68
C SER A 150 22.25 -0.50 -10.93
N ALA A 151 21.38 -1.51 -10.84
CA ALA A 151 20.96 -2.32 -11.99
C ALA A 151 19.87 -1.66 -12.86
N VAL A 152 19.29 -0.55 -12.39
CA VAL A 152 18.24 0.23 -13.09
C VAL A 152 18.85 1.50 -13.68
N GLU A 153 19.84 1.34 -14.56
CA GLU A 153 20.01 2.32 -15.63
C GLU A 153 19.02 1.95 -16.76
N PRO A 154 18.28 2.93 -17.31
CA PRO A 154 17.34 2.64 -18.37
C PRO A 154 18.11 2.11 -19.58
N ILE A 155 17.69 0.96 -20.12
CA ILE A 155 18.03 0.53 -21.47
C ILE A 155 17.46 1.59 -22.43
N ARG A 156 18.21 2.68 -22.62
CA ARG A 156 18.10 3.59 -23.74
C ARG A 156 19.21 3.21 -24.69
N GLN A 157 18.92 2.33 -25.65
CA GLN A 157 19.67 2.30 -26.90
C GLN A 157 18.75 2.00 -28.08
N GLY A 158 18.92 2.84 -29.10
CA GLY A 158 18.17 2.87 -30.34
C GLY A 158 18.36 4.21 -31.02
N ASP A 159 19.61 4.47 -31.43
CA ASP A 159 20.12 5.65 -32.14
C ASP A 159 19.22 6.24 -33.23
N SER A 160 19.25 7.58 -33.35
CA SER A 160 19.64 8.24 -34.61
C SER A 160 19.81 9.75 -34.44
N GLY A 161 21.00 10.26 -34.82
CA GLY A 161 21.10 11.46 -35.65
C GLY A 161 21.23 12.82 -34.95
N SER A 162 22.48 13.22 -34.75
CA SER A 162 22.96 14.60 -34.54
C SER A 162 22.45 15.63 -35.57
N ALA A 163 22.08 16.83 -35.12
CA ALA A 163 22.40 18.11 -35.78
C ALA A 163 22.13 19.30 -34.85
N GLN A 164 22.98 20.31 -34.99
CA GLN A 164 23.21 21.47 -34.13
C GLN A 164 22.25 22.65 -34.35
N GLN A 165 22.38 23.65 -33.45
CA GLN A 165 22.08 25.10 -33.58
C GLN A 165 20.60 25.51 -33.50
N SER A 166 20.18 26.62 -32.89
CA SER A 166 20.82 27.74 -32.17
C SER A 166 19.70 28.65 -31.65
N GLU A 167 19.94 29.31 -30.50
CA GLU A 167 19.50 30.66 -30.10
C GLU A 167 18.01 31.09 -30.18
N GLY A 168 17.55 31.67 -29.06
CA GLY A 168 16.51 32.69 -29.04
C GLY A 168 15.52 32.57 -27.88
N GLN A 169 15.75 33.30 -26.78
CA GLN A 169 14.64 33.75 -25.93
C GLN A 169 13.86 34.85 -26.68
N PRO A 170 12.54 34.92 -26.49
CA PRO A 170 12.03 35.84 -25.49
C PRO A 170 10.96 35.22 -24.57
N GLU A 171 10.76 35.89 -23.43
CA GLU A 171 9.77 35.58 -22.40
C GLU A 171 8.34 35.40 -22.97
N GLU A 172 7.66 34.31 -22.60
CA GLU A 172 6.23 34.12 -22.89
C GLU A 172 5.41 33.72 -21.66
N VAL A 173 4.30 34.43 -21.52
CA VAL A 173 3.19 34.22 -20.59
C VAL A 173 2.64 32.80 -20.76
N LYS A 174 2.64 31.99 -19.69
CA LYS A 174 2.17 30.60 -19.72
C LYS A 174 0.64 30.55 -19.83
N SER A 175 0.12 30.23 -21.01
CA SER A 175 -1.29 29.87 -21.24
C SER A 175 -1.41 28.37 -21.53
N CYS A 176 -2.50 27.75 -21.07
CA CYS A 176 -2.80 26.35 -21.40
C CYS A 176 -3.40 26.26 -22.82
N GLY A 177 -2.70 25.61 -23.77
CA GLY A 177 -3.13 25.49 -25.18
C GLY A 177 -4.45 24.74 -25.42
N ALA A 178 -5.08 24.14 -24.40
CA ALA A 178 -6.39 23.52 -24.50
C ALA A 178 -7.56 24.45 -24.14
N CYS A 179 -7.32 25.53 -23.38
CA CYS A 179 -8.39 26.40 -22.86
C CYS A 179 -8.02 27.89 -22.69
N ASN A 180 -6.81 28.33 -23.08
CA ASN A 180 -6.35 29.72 -23.11
C ASN A 180 -6.51 30.55 -21.81
N ALA A 181 -6.53 29.90 -20.65
CA ALA A 181 -6.59 30.56 -19.35
C ALA A 181 -5.20 30.77 -18.72
N SER A 182 -4.99 31.88 -18.01
CA SER A 182 -3.76 32.20 -17.27
C SER A 182 -3.66 31.44 -15.95
N VAL A 183 -2.48 30.89 -15.63
CA VAL A 183 -2.25 30.05 -14.43
C VAL A 183 -1.17 30.67 -13.53
N PRO A 184 -1.39 30.84 -12.20
CA PRO A 184 -0.35 31.27 -11.25
C PRO A 184 0.72 30.19 -11.02
N GLY A 185 1.95 30.64 -10.77
CA GLY A 185 3.21 29.90 -11.00
C GLY A 185 3.56 28.67 -10.15
N GLU A 186 2.67 28.14 -9.30
CA GLU A 186 3.02 27.02 -8.39
C GLU A 186 2.07 25.80 -8.46
N GLN A 187 1.09 25.77 -9.37
CA GLN A 187 0.16 24.64 -9.49
C GLN A 187 0.65 23.55 -10.46
N ARG A 188 0.66 22.29 -9.99
CA ARG A 188 1.02 21.07 -10.75
C ARG A 188 -0.11 20.48 -11.61
N ALA A 189 -1.29 21.10 -11.65
CA ALA A 189 -2.42 20.67 -12.48
C ALA A 189 -3.36 21.85 -12.79
N CYS A 190 -3.88 21.89 -14.02
CA CYS A 190 -4.93 22.85 -14.38
C CYS A 190 -6.28 22.43 -13.76
N SER A 191 -6.86 23.28 -12.91
CA SER A 191 -8.11 23.03 -12.18
C SER A 191 -9.37 22.91 -13.07
N SER A 192 -9.27 23.31 -14.35
CA SER A 192 -10.35 23.23 -15.33
C SER A 192 -10.37 21.90 -16.11
N CYS A 193 -9.20 21.30 -16.41
CA CYS A 193 -9.11 20.14 -17.31
C CYS A 193 -8.27 18.95 -16.80
N GLY A 194 -7.48 19.10 -15.74
CA GLY A 194 -6.83 17.98 -15.04
C GLY A 194 -5.70 17.26 -15.78
N SER A 195 -5.09 17.85 -16.82
CA SER A 195 -3.92 17.26 -17.50
C SER A 195 -2.62 17.57 -16.75
N TYR A 196 -1.77 16.55 -16.53
CA TYR A 196 -0.41 16.67 -15.98
C TYR A 196 0.60 16.97 -17.10
N VAL A 197 1.59 17.82 -16.82
CA VAL A 197 2.76 18.05 -17.69
C VAL A 197 3.98 17.43 -17.02
N PHE A 198 4.64 16.50 -17.70
CA PHE A 198 5.96 15.95 -17.34
C PHE A 198 7.05 16.91 -17.84
N ASP A 199 7.99 17.38 -17.02
CA ASP A 199 9.29 16.71 -16.80
C ASP A 199 10.26 17.53 -15.91
N VAL A 200 11.20 16.78 -15.31
CA VAL A 200 12.24 17.14 -14.34
C VAL A 200 13.55 17.58 -15.04
N LEU A 201 14.34 18.49 -14.46
CA LEU A 201 15.79 18.27 -14.18
C LEU A 201 16.50 19.41 -13.42
N CYS A 202 17.36 18.97 -12.50
CA CYS A 202 18.26 19.67 -11.59
C CYS A 202 19.43 20.40 -12.26
N SER A 203 20.04 21.35 -11.52
CA SER A 203 21.50 21.63 -11.33
C SER A 203 21.63 23.03 -10.69
N SER A 204 22.58 23.44 -9.84
CA SER A 204 23.82 22.90 -9.26
C SER A 204 24.38 23.96 -8.28
N LEU A 205 25.28 23.54 -7.39
CA LEU A 205 26.11 24.23 -6.39
C LEU A 205 26.64 25.67 -6.68
N ALA A 206 26.77 26.52 -5.65
CA ALA A 206 28.05 26.87 -4.97
C ALA A 206 28.00 28.16 -4.10
N ALA A 207 28.46 28.01 -2.84
CA ALA A 207 29.21 28.90 -1.91
C ALA A 207 28.90 30.43 -1.77
N THR A 208 28.77 30.91 -0.51
CA THR A 208 29.84 31.62 0.25
C THR A 208 29.46 31.87 1.72
N GLU A 209 30.49 31.99 2.54
CA GLU A 209 30.62 31.95 4.02
C GLU A 209 30.06 33.15 4.79
N ALA A 210 29.72 32.96 6.08
CA ALA A 210 30.28 33.69 7.24
C ALA A 210 29.60 33.30 8.59
N ASP A 211 30.40 32.75 9.52
CA ASP A 211 30.63 33.17 10.92
C ASP A 211 29.38 33.43 11.84
N GLN A 212 29.18 32.85 13.04
CA GLN A 212 30.06 32.70 14.21
C GLN A 212 29.56 31.63 15.23
N SER A 213 30.55 31.14 15.97
CA SER A 213 30.65 30.29 17.19
C SER A 213 29.51 30.23 18.22
N VAL A 214 29.38 29.09 18.95
CA VAL A 214 29.99 28.81 20.29
C VAL A 214 29.64 27.37 20.74
N ASP A 215 30.61 26.76 21.40
CA ASP A 215 30.83 25.34 21.73
C ASP A 215 29.83 24.66 22.68
N SER A 216 29.72 23.33 22.58
CA SER A 216 29.92 22.43 23.74
C SER A 216 30.12 20.97 23.28
N GLU A 217 31.34 20.50 23.50
CA GLU A 217 31.81 19.11 23.37
C GLU A 217 31.00 18.16 24.27
N THR A 218 30.66 16.97 23.74
CA THR A 218 30.82 15.72 24.50
C THR A 218 31.23 14.60 23.53
N ASP A 219 32.42 14.07 23.79
CA ASP A 219 33.09 13.02 23.05
C ASP A 219 32.26 11.72 22.93
N ILE A 220 32.19 11.18 21.70
CA ILE A 220 31.94 9.75 21.48
C ILE A 220 33.14 9.23 20.65
N PRO A 221 33.82 8.14 21.07
CA PRO A 221 35.02 7.68 20.38
C PRO A 221 34.67 7.09 19.01
N GLU A 222 35.17 7.70 17.94
CA GLU A 222 35.31 7.07 16.62
C GLU A 222 36.31 5.91 16.73
N GLY A 223 35.85 4.68 16.46
CA GLY A 223 36.76 3.56 16.33
C GLY A 223 36.11 2.18 16.42
N ALA A 224 35.26 1.79 15.45
CA ALA A 224 35.08 0.38 15.09
C ALA A 224 34.37 0.20 13.73
N ALA A 225 35.21 0.08 12.70
CA ALA A 225 35.12 -0.92 11.64
C ALA A 225 33.99 -0.83 10.59
N ASN A 226 34.42 -0.41 9.39
CA ASN A 226 34.13 -1.12 8.13
C ASN A 226 33.97 -2.64 8.39
N ARG A 227 32.74 -3.13 8.41
CA ARG A 227 32.41 -4.57 8.41
C ARG A 227 31.19 -4.82 7.53
N ASP A 228 31.50 -4.89 6.23
CA ASP A 228 30.90 -5.76 5.22
C ASP A 228 29.37 -5.95 5.27
N ASP A 229 28.64 -4.92 4.83
CA ASP A 229 27.19 -4.98 4.61
C ASP A 229 26.80 -5.85 3.39
N SER A 230 27.78 -6.32 2.61
CA SER A 230 27.55 -7.17 1.41
C SER A 230 27.02 -8.57 1.75
N VAL A 231 27.36 -9.12 2.93
CA VAL A 231 27.05 -10.50 3.32
C VAL A 231 25.55 -10.71 3.61
N GLY A 232 24.84 -9.69 4.10
CA GLY A 232 23.37 -9.76 4.29
C GLY A 232 22.60 -9.64 2.97
N LEU A 233 23.11 -8.80 2.07
CA LEU A 233 22.57 -8.56 0.73
C LEU A 233 22.61 -9.82 -0.15
N GLU A 234 23.75 -10.50 -0.23
CA GLU A 234 23.91 -11.73 -1.00
C GLU A 234 23.00 -12.86 -0.50
N SER A 235 22.86 -13.00 0.83
CA SER A 235 21.97 -14.01 1.42
C SER A 235 20.49 -13.78 1.08
N THR A 236 20.05 -12.53 0.95
CA THR A 236 18.65 -12.20 0.61
C THR A 236 18.36 -12.49 -0.85
N GLN A 237 19.30 -12.15 -1.72
CA GLN A 237 19.28 -12.42 -3.15
C GLN A 237 19.20 -13.94 -3.42
N GLU A 238 20.09 -14.72 -2.80
CA GLU A 238 20.11 -16.17 -2.93
C GLU A 238 18.80 -16.80 -2.43
N ASP A 239 18.23 -16.31 -1.32
CA ASP A 239 16.96 -16.80 -0.82
C ASP A 239 15.80 -16.48 -1.79
N ILE A 240 15.76 -15.30 -2.44
CA ILE A 240 14.73 -14.95 -3.44
C ILE A 240 14.85 -15.86 -4.66
N SER A 241 16.06 -16.01 -5.21
CA SER A 241 16.30 -16.88 -6.37
C SER A 241 15.94 -18.33 -6.04
N HIS A 242 16.26 -18.81 -4.84
CA HIS A 242 15.88 -20.14 -4.38
C HIS A 242 14.35 -20.30 -4.25
N LEU A 243 13.63 -19.30 -3.73
CA LEU A 243 12.17 -19.33 -3.68
C LEU A 243 11.56 -19.35 -5.09
N LEU A 244 12.06 -18.52 -6.01
CA LEU A 244 11.60 -18.49 -7.39
C LEU A 244 11.82 -19.83 -8.10
N GLU A 245 12.94 -20.50 -7.83
CA GLU A 245 13.18 -21.85 -8.33
C GLU A 245 12.14 -22.85 -7.80
N HIS A 246 11.80 -22.79 -6.51
CA HIS A 246 10.72 -23.63 -5.96
C HIS A 246 9.35 -23.34 -6.58
N VAL A 247 9.04 -22.09 -6.91
CA VAL A 247 7.79 -21.76 -7.64
C VAL A 247 7.81 -22.38 -9.05
N ARG A 248 8.97 -22.50 -9.69
CA ARG A 248 9.11 -23.07 -11.04
C ARG A 248 9.07 -24.60 -11.03
N THR A 249 9.93 -25.24 -10.25
CA THR A 249 10.24 -26.67 -10.37
C THR A 249 9.74 -27.52 -9.21
N GLY A 250 9.31 -26.90 -8.11
CA GLY A 250 8.83 -27.61 -6.92
C GLY A 250 7.57 -28.45 -7.15
N ASN A 251 7.32 -29.36 -6.22
CA ASN A 251 6.03 -30.05 -6.10
C ASN A 251 4.92 -29.09 -5.66
N GLU A 252 3.67 -29.57 -5.59
CA GLU A 252 2.53 -28.68 -5.26
C GLU A 252 2.69 -27.95 -3.93
N GLN A 253 3.19 -28.64 -2.90
CA GLN A 253 3.37 -28.05 -1.57
C GLN A 253 4.53 -27.04 -1.56
N GLU A 254 5.65 -27.37 -2.21
CA GLU A 254 6.80 -26.47 -2.34
C GLU A 254 6.44 -25.20 -3.10
N LYS A 255 5.74 -25.34 -4.24
CA LYS A 255 5.22 -24.20 -5.01
C LYS A 255 4.32 -23.33 -4.17
N GLN A 256 3.44 -23.94 -3.38
CA GLN A 256 2.53 -23.20 -2.52
C GLN A 256 3.27 -22.39 -1.45
N VAL A 257 4.19 -23.02 -0.72
CA VAL A 257 4.97 -22.36 0.33
C VAL A 257 5.83 -21.24 -0.27
N ALA A 258 6.52 -21.50 -1.38
CA ALA A 258 7.36 -20.50 -2.02
C ALA A 258 6.56 -19.31 -2.56
N THR A 259 5.40 -19.56 -3.19
CA THR A 259 4.51 -18.50 -3.69
C THR A 259 3.92 -17.69 -2.54
N GLU A 260 3.57 -18.33 -1.43
CA GLU A 260 3.06 -17.66 -0.23
C GLU A 260 4.10 -16.67 0.33
N GLU A 261 5.34 -17.11 0.51
CA GLU A 261 6.42 -16.25 1.02
C GLU A 261 6.73 -15.09 0.07
N LEU A 262 6.85 -15.37 -1.23
CA LEU A 262 7.07 -14.33 -2.25
C LEU A 262 5.89 -13.35 -2.33
N ALA A 263 4.65 -13.81 -2.19
CA ALA A 263 3.47 -12.94 -2.18
C ALA A 263 3.48 -11.98 -0.98
N LYS A 264 3.89 -12.45 0.21
CA LYS A 264 4.05 -11.59 1.40
C LYS A 264 5.13 -10.53 1.17
N LEU A 265 6.29 -10.94 0.65
CA LEU A 265 7.38 -10.02 0.32
C LEU A 265 6.94 -8.96 -0.69
N VAL A 266 6.30 -9.38 -1.78
CA VAL A 266 5.75 -8.50 -2.79
C VAL A 266 4.76 -7.52 -2.18
N VAL A 267 3.82 -7.93 -1.33
CA VAL A 267 2.82 -7.00 -0.79
C VAL A 267 3.41 -6.04 0.26
N SER A 268 4.39 -6.46 1.05
CA SER A 268 4.86 -5.70 2.22
C SER A 268 6.11 -4.85 1.99
N HIS A 269 6.87 -5.08 0.92
CA HIS A 269 8.17 -4.42 0.71
C HIS A 269 8.27 -3.88 -0.72
N ASP A 270 8.15 -2.57 -0.89
CA ASP A 270 8.12 -1.93 -2.22
C ASP A 270 9.45 -2.09 -2.97
N GLU A 271 10.58 -2.08 -2.26
CA GLU A 271 11.92 -2.21 -2.82
C GLU A 271 12.22 -3.66 -3.27
N ILE A 272 11.89 -4.65 -2.43
CA ILE A 272 12.04 -6.08 -2.76
C ILE A 272 11.10 -6.48 -3.90
N ARG A 273 9.92 -5.86 -3.97
CA ARG A 273 8.92 -6.13 -5.01
C ARG A 273 9.49 -5.91 -6.41
N ALA A 274 10.24 -4.83 -6.64
CA ALA A 274 10.84 -4.54 -7.96
C ALA A 274 11.80 -5.66 -8.37
N HIS A 275 12.66 -6.06 -7.45
CA HIS A 275 13.65 -7.10 -7.65
C HIS A 275 13.02 -8.48 -7.96
N ILE A 276 11.99 -8.87 -7.21
CA ILE A 276 11.24 -10.11 -7.46
C ILE A 276 10.60 -10.12 -8.87
N VAL A 277 10.14 -8.95 -9.34
CA VAL A 277 9.58 -8.82 -10.70
C VAL A 277 10.67 -8.96 -11.76
N GLU A 278 11.83 -8.35 -11.55
CA GLU A 278 13.00 -8.42 -12.45
C GLU A 278 13.56 -9.84 -12.56
N GLU A 279 13.58 -10.60 -11.47
CA GLU A 279 13.95 -12.03 -11.50
C GLU A 279 12.91 -12.94 -12.17
N GLY A 280 11.82 -12.38 -12.69
CA GLY A 280 10.88 -13.11 -13.53
C GLY A 280 9.90 -13.96 -12.72
N ILE A 281 9.30 -13.39 -11.68
CA ILE A 281 8.19 -14.04 -10.96
C ILE A 281 6.91 -14.14 -11.80
N LEU A 282 6.71 -13.27 -12.80
CA LEU A 282 5.43 -13.18 -13.51
C LEU A 282 5.03 -14.46 -14.26
N PRO A 283 5.89 -15.09 -15.11
CA PRO A 283 5.49 -16.30 -15.82
C PRO A 283 5.10 -17.45 -14.87
N PRO A 284 5.84 -17.74 -13.78
CA PRO A 284 5.42 -18.71 -12.77
C PRO A 284 4.06 -18.38 -12.11
N LEU A 285 3.80 -17.11 -11.78
CA LEU A 285 2.51 -16.72 -11.19
C LEU A 285 1.35 -16.95 -12.16
N VAL A 286 1.51 -16.59 -13.44
CA VAL A 286 0.47 -16.81 -14.45
C VAL A 286 0.28 -18.31 -14.73
N HIS A 287 1.34 -19.11 -14.65
CA HIS A 287 1.22 -20.56 -14.71
C HIS A 287 0.38 -21.11 -13.55
N LEU A 288 0.63 -20.67 -12.32
CA LEU A 288 -0.15 -21.08 -11.15
C LEU A 288 -1.60 -20.59 -11.20
N LEU A 289 -1.86 -19.40 -11.75
CA LEU A 289 -3.24 -18.93 -11.99
C LEU A 289 -4.03 -19.90 -12.89
N ARG A 290 -3.38 -20.48 -13.90
CA ARG A 290 -4.03 -21.40 -14.85
C ARG A 290 -4.16 -22.81 -14.29
N ASN A 291 -3.08 -23.34 -13.71
CA ASN A 291 -2.95 -24.78 -13.44
C ASN A 291 -2.82 -25.13 -11.96
N GLY A 292 -2.69 -24.15 -11.08
CA GLY A 292 -2.47 -24.38 -9.66
C GLY A 292 -3.71 -24.85 -8.91
N THR A 293 -3.48 -25.35 -7.70
CA THR A 293 -4.51 -25.62 -6.70
C THR A 293 -5.23 -24.34 -6.29
N ASP A 294 -6.39 -24.44 -5.64
CA ASP A 294 -7.13 -23.26 -5.19
C ASP A 294 -6.30 -22.33 -4.30
N ARG A 295 -5.47 -22.92 -3.42
CA ARG A 295 -4.60 -22.17 -2.52
C ARG A 295 -3.41 -21.55 -3.26
N GLN A 296 -2.82 -22.24 -4.22
CA GLN A 296 -1.78 -21.66 -5.07
C GLN A 296 -2.32 -20.50 -5.90
N LYS A 297 -3.55 -20.61 -6.45
CA LYS A 297 -4.22 -19.53 -7.17
C LYS A 297 -4.44 -18.30 -6.28
N VAL A 298 -4.84 -18.48 -5.02
CA VAL A 298 -4.97 -17.38 -4.05
C VAL A 298 -3.64 -16.64 -3.89
N TRP A 299 -2.57 -17.35 -3.55
CA TRP A 299 -1.26 -16.71 -3.33
C TRP A 299 -0.67 -16.10 -4.59
N ALA A 300 -0.83 -16.77 -5.74
CA ALA A 300 -0.38 -16.24 -7.02
C ALA A 300 -1.13 -14.94 -7.38
N THR A 301 -2.45 -14.91 -7.17
CA THR A 301 -3.26 -13.70 -7.40
C THR A 301 -2.88 -12.59 -6.43
N ASN A 302 -2.60 -12.92 -5.16
CA ASN A 302 -2.18 -11.94 -4.15
C ASN A 302 -0.83 -11.29 -4.49
N ALA A 303 0.15 -12.07 -4.96
CA ALA A 303 1.40 -11.52 -5.49
C ALA A 303 1.13 -10.58 -6.66
N LEU A 304 0.26 -10.96 -7.60
CA LEU A 304 -0.10 -10.10 -8.74
C LEU A 304 -0.82 -8.81 -8.34
N VAL A 305 -1.56 -8.78 -7.22
CA VAL A 305 -2.11 -7.53 -6.67
C VAL A 305 -0.97 -6.58 -6.31
N GLY A 306 0.03 -7.05 -5.55
CA GLY A 306 1.18 -6.24 -5.17
C GLY A 306 1.99 -5.76 -6.38
N VAL A 307 2.24 -6.64 -7.36
CA VAL A 307 2.94 -6.24 -8.61
C VAL A 307 2.15 -5.20 -9.40
N ALA A 308 0.85 -5.40 -9.61
CA ALA A 308 0.03 -4.46 -10.39
C ALA A 308 -0.20 -3.11 -9.69
N ALA A 309 -0.01 -3.04 -8.37
CA ALA A 309 -0.12 -1.81 -7.61
C ALA A 309 1.04 -0.83 -7.87
N MET A 310 2.21 -1.31 -8.32
CA MET A 310 3.43 -0.51 -8.43
C MET A 310 3.31 0.67 -9.40
N ASN A 311 3.18 0.40 -10.70
CA ASN A 311 3.23 1.41 -11.75
C ASN A 311 2.60 0.88 -13.05
N ASP A 312 2.51 1.73 -14.07
CA ASP A 312 1.88 1.33 -15.33
C ASP A 312 2.70 0.30 -16.13
N GLY A 313 4.02 0.28 -15.97
CA GLY A 313 4.91 -0.68 -16.63
C GLY A 313 4.67 -2.12 -16.16
N THR A 314 4.56 -2.30 -14.84
CA THR A 314 4.26 -3.61 -14.22
C THR A 314 2.84 -4.09 -14.55
N ARG A 315 1.85 -3.19 -14.57
CA ARG A 315 0.49 -3.52 -15.06
C ARG A 315 0.52 -4.01 -16.50
N ALA A 316 1.26 -3.33 -17.37
CA ALA A 316 1.43 -3.75 -18.76
C ALA A 316 2.16 -5.09 -18.88
N ALA A 317 3.16 -5.36 -18.04
CA ALA A 317 3.86 -6.64 -17.99
C ALA A 317 2.92 -7.78 -17.58
N VAL A 318 2.15 -7.61 -16.49
CA VAL A 318 1.16 -8.60 -16.03
C VAL A 318 0.14 -8.92 -17.14
N ALA A 319 -0.35 -7.90 -17.85
CA ALA A 319 -1.25 -8.11 -18.99
C ALA A 319 -0.57 -8.87 -20.13
N ARG A 320 0.66 -8.49 -20.50
CA ARG A 320 1.43 -9.12 -21.59
C ARG A 320 1.78 -10.59 -21.32
N GLU A 321 2.00 -10.97 -20.07
CA GLU A 321 2.18 -12.36 -19.64
C GLU A 321 0.90 -13.21 -19.76
N GLY A 322 -0.23 -12.59 -20.12
CA GLY A 322 -1.50 -13.29 -20.36
C GLY A 322 -2.23 -13.63 -19.07
N ALA A 323 -2.12 -12.79 -18.03
CA ALA A 323 -2.85 -12.98 -16.79
C ALA A 323 -4.36 -12.73 -16.91
N ILE A 324 -4.82 -11.96 -17.91
CA ILE A 324 -6.22 -11.53 -18.01
C ILE A 324 -7.21 -12.71 -18.15
N PRO A 325 -7.04 -13.67 -19.09
CA PRO A 325 -7.97 -14.79 -19.21
C PRO A 325 -8.15 -15.61 -17.92
N PRO A 326 -7.10 -16.09 -17.21
CA PRO A 326 -7.30 -16.83 -15.97
C PRO A 326 -7.85 -15.94 -14.83
N LEU A 327 -7.52 -14.65 -14.79
CA LEU A 327 -8.14 -13.73 -13.82
C LEU A 327 -9.65 -13.62 -14.05
N VAL A 328 -10.11 -13.47 -15.30
CA VAL A 328 -11.55 -13.44 -15.62
C VAL A 328 -12.24 -14.75 -15.26
N ALA A 329 -11.58 -15.89 -15.48
CA ALA A 329 -12.09 -17.19 -15.03
C ALA A 329 -12.25 -17.25 -13.50
N LEU A 330 -11.28 -16.74 -12.72
CA LEU A 330 -11.39 -16.67 -11.26
C LEU A 330 -12.52 -15.76 -10.78
N VAL A 331 -12.76 -14.63 -11.46
CA VAL A 331 -13.91 -13.74 -11.14
C VAL A 331 -15.25 -14.45 -11.35
N ARG A 332 -15.33 -15.33 -12.35
CA ARG A 332 -16.55 -16.09 -12.66
C ARG A 332 -16.74 -17.28 -11.72
N ASP A 333 -15.72 -18.14 -11.63
CA ASP A 333 -15.85 -19.50 -11.11
C ASP A 333 -15.09 -19.72 -9.78
N GLY A 334 -14.29 -18.76 -9.33
CA GLY A 334 -13.44 -18.90 -8.15
C GLY A 334 -14.18 -18.87 -6.81
N THR A 335 -13.44 -19.19 -5.75
CA THR A 335 -13.88 -18.97 -4.37
C THR A 335 -14.07 -17.48 -4.08
N GLU A 336 -14.76 -17.14 -2.99
CA GLU A 336 -14.97 -15.74 -2.59
C GLU A 336 -13.66 -14.94 -2.53
N GLU A 337 -12.60 -15.54 -1.99
CA GLU A 337 -11.30 -14.91 -1.89
C GLU A 337 -10.59 -14.77 -3.25
N GLN A 338 -10.64 -15.82 -4.09
CA GLN A 338 -10.11 -15.77 -5.45
C GLN A 338 -10.81 -14.69 -6.29
N LYS A 339 -12.14 -14.58 -6.19
CA LYS A 339 -12.93 -13.55 -6.87
C LYS A 339 -12.51 -12.15 -6.43
N ARG A 340 -12.35 -11.95 -5.11
CA ARG A 340 -11.92 -10.67 -4.53
C ARG A 340 -10.54 -10.26 -5.06
N LEU A 341 -9.55 -11.15 -4.94
CA LEU A 341 -8.18 -10.89 -5.39
C LEU A 341 -8.11 -10.68 -6.92
N ALA A 342 -8.75 -11.54 -7.70
CA ALA A 342 -8.71 -11.45 -9.16
C ALA A 342 -9.36 -10.15 -9.66
N THR A 343 -10.49 -9.76 -9.07
CA THR A 343 -11.13 -8.47 -9.39
C THR A 343 -10.25 -7.30 -9.01
N ASN A 344 -9.47 -7.39 -7.92
CA ASN A 344 -8.53 -6.35 -7.53
C ASN A 344 -7.38 -6.20 -8.53
N VAL A 345 -6.79 -7.31 -8.99
CA VAL A 345 -5.79 -7.28 -10.08
C VAL A 345 -6.39 -6.63 -11.33
N LEU A 346 -7.59 -7.05 -11.76
CA LEU A 346 -8.27 -6.45 -12.91
C LEU A 346 -8.58 -4.95 -12.71
N ALA A 347 -8.80 -4.48 -11.48
CA ALA A 347 -9.00 -3.06 -11.20
C ALA A 347 -7.72 -2.25 -11.45
N HIS A 348 -6.56 -2.76 -11.03
CA HIS A 348 -5.26 -2.18 -11.37
C HIS A 348 -4.98 -2.26 -12.87
N LEU A 349 -5.23 -3.39 -13.52
CA LEU A 349 -4.97 -3.54 -14.96
C LEU A 349 -5.85 -2.61 -15.80
N SER A 350 -7.15 -2.54 -15.51
CA SER A 350 -8.10 -1.70 -16.27
C SER A 350 -7.85 -0.20 -16.17
N SER A 351 -7.13 0.27 -15.14
CA SER A 351 -6.73 1.68 -15.02
C SER A 351 -5.56 2.08 -15.92
N SER A 352 -4.86 1.11 -16.53
CA SER A 352 -3.64 1.36 -17.32
C SER A 352 -3.93 2.01 -18.68
N ASN A 353 -4.39 1.24 -19.67
CA ASN A 353 -4.59 1.70 -21.04
C ASN A 353 -5.79 1.01 -21.71
N ASP A 354 -6.14 1.50 -22.91
CA ASP A 354 -7.33 1.04 -23.62
C ASP A 354 -7.22 -0.40 -24.13
N ALA A 355 -6.02 -0.83 -24.56
CA ALA A 355 -5.80 -2.19 -25.05
C ALA A 355 -6.09 -3.23 -23.96
N VAL A 356 -5.65 -2.98 -22.72
CA VAL A 356 -5.95 -3.83 -21.57
C VAL A 356 -7.45 -3.88 -21.29
N ARG A 357 -8.16 -2.74 -21.35
CA ARG A 357 -9.62 -2.72 -21.16
C ARG A 357 -10.36 -3.49 -22.25
N VAL A 358 -9.90 -3.39 -23.50
CA VAL A 358 -10.46 -4.14 -24.62
C VAL A 358 -10.28 -5.64 -24.40
N GLU A 359 -9.10 -6.08 -23.96
CA GLU A 359 -8.84 -7.48 -23.65
C GLU A 359 -9.74 -7.99 -22.53
N ILE A 360 -9.86 -7.26 -21.41
CA ILE A 360 -10.75 -7.62 -20.31
C ILE A 360 -12.20 -7.81 -20.77
N VAL A 361 -12.70 -6.94 -21.65
CA VAL A 361 -14.05 -7.08 -22.23
C VAL A 361 -14.13 -8.27 -23.17
N ARG A 362 -13.13 -8.48 -24.02
CA ARG A 362 -13.07 -9.60 -24.98
C ARG A 362 -13.08 -10.95 -24.27
N GLU A 363 -12.38 -11.07 -23.14
CA GLU A 363 -12.37 -12.28 -22.30
C GLU A 363 -13.69 -12.48 -21.52
N GLY A 364 -14.67 -11.58 -21.66
CA GLY A 364 -16.01 -11.76 -21.13
C GLY A 364 -16.17 -11.37 -19.66
N ALA A 365 -15.42 -10.38 -19.17
CA ALA A 365 -15.46 -9.99 -17.76
C ALA A 365 -16.76 -9.28 -17.32
N ILE A 366 -17.53 -8.68 -18.24
CA ILE A 366 -18.67 -7.81 -17.87
C ILE A 366 -19.77 -8.58 -17.10
N PRO A 367 -20.27 -9.75 -17.54
CA PRO A 367 -21.28 -10.50 -16.79
C PRO A 367 -20.85 -10.89 -15.37
N PRO A 368 -19.68 -11.53 -15.12
CA PRO A 368 -19.31 -11.90 -13.76
C PRO A 368 -19.00 -10.68 -12.87
N LEU A 369 -18.45 -9.59 -13.41
CA LEU A 369 -18.31 -8.32 -12.67
C LEU A 369 -19.67 -7.75 -12.26
N THR A 370 -20.66 -7.83 -13.14
CA THR A 370 -22.03 -7.37 -12.84
C THR A 370 -22.66 -8.20 -11.72
N ALA A 371 -22.46 -9.52 -11.74
CA ALA A 371 -22.90 -10.41 -10.66
C ALA A 371 -22.24 -10.04 -9.32
N LEU A 372 -20.93 -9.75 -9.30
CA LEU A 372 -20.24 -9.31 -8.07
C LEU A 372 -20.80 -8.00 -7.51
N VAL A 373 -21.13 -7.01 -8.36
CA VAL A 373 -21.78 -5.76 -7.91
C VAL A 373 -23.14 -6.04 -7.26
N GLN A 374 -23.87 -7.06 -7.72
CA GLN A 374 -25.19 -7.43 -7.20
C GLN A 374 -25.11 -8.21 -5.88
N THR A 375 -24.34 -9.30 -5.87
CA THR A 375 -24.40 -10.32 -4.81
C THR A 375 -23.09 -10.53 -4.06
N GLY A 376 -22.00 -9.88 -4.47
CA GLY A 376 -20.69 -10.06 -3.84
C GLY A 376 -20.61 -9.48 -2.42
N THR A 377 -19.49 -9.79 -1.76
CA THR A 377 -19.06 -9.14 -0.51
C THR A 377 -18.77 -7.66 -0.73
N ASP A 378 -18.65 -6.89 0.35
CA ASP A 378 -18.45 -5.45 0.21
C ASP A 378 -17.18 -5.07 -0.56
N ALA A 379 -16.10 -5.81 -0.33
CA ALA A 379 -14.84 -5.64 -1.06
C ALA A 379 -14.98 -6.01 -2.54
N GLN A 380 -15.64 -7.13 -2.86
CA GLN A 380 -15.87 -7.55 -4.24
C GLN A 380 -16.74 -6.55 -5.01
N LYS A 381 -17.82 -6.05 -4.40
CA LYS A 381 -18.69 -5.02 -4.98
C LYS A 381 -17.90 -3.76 -5.33
N GLN A 382 -17.05 -3.31 -4.40
CA GLN A 382 -16.19 -2.15 -4.60
C GLN A 382 -15.22 -2.35 -5.76
N SER A 383 -14.45 -3.43 -5.75
CA SER A 383 -13.48 -3.72 -6.82
C SER A 383 -14.18 -3.90 -8.16
N ALA A 384 -15.31 -4.62 -8.22
CA ALA A 384 -16.05 -4.83 -9.46
C ALA A 384 -16.62 -3.52 -10.03
N ALA A 385 -17.16 -2.64 -9.16
CA ALA A 385 -17.58 -1.32 -9.57
C ALA A 385 -16.41 -0.48 -10.11
N SER A 386 -15.21 -0.62 -9.54
CA SER A 386 -13.99 0.04 -10.03
C SER A 386 -13.61 -0.43 -11.43
N VAL A 387 -13.56 -1.75 -11.68
CA VAL A 387 -13.28 -2.30 -13.02
C VAL A 387 -14.31 -1.77 -14.02
N LEU A 388 -15.60 -1.86 -13.71
CA LEU A 388 -16.67 -1.39 -14.60
C LEU A 388 -16.60 0.12 -14.85
N ALA A 389 -16.17 0.92 -13.88
CA ALA A 389 -15.94 2.35 -14.07
C ALA A 389 -14.83 2.62 -15.10
N HIS A 390 -13.71 1.90 -15.01
CA HIS A 390 -12.62 2.01 -15.97
C HIS A 390 -13.06 1.53 -17.36
N LEU A 391 -13.73 0.38 -17.48
CA LEU A 391 -14.23 -0.11 -18.77
C LEU A 391 -15.19 0.88 -19.42
N ALA A 392 -16.12 1.46 -18.65
CA ALA A 392 -17.08 2.47 -19.13
C ALA A 392 -16.43 3.81 -19.55
N SER A 393 -15.17 4.05 -19.20
CA SER A 393 -14.45 5.26 -19.64
C SER A 393 -13.98 5.18 -21.10
N SER A 394 -13.90 3.96 -21.67
CA SER A 394 -13.32 3.68 -23.00
C SER A 394 -14.19 4.19 -24.16
N ASN A 395 -15.20 3.42 -24.57
CA ASN A 395 -15.99 3.68 -25.78
C ASN A 395 -17.49 3.45 -25.54
N LEU A 396 -18.32 3.90 -26.50
CA LEU A 396 -19.78 3.82 -26.38
C LEU A 396 -20.32 2.38 -26.40
N ALA A 397 -19.67 1.47 -27.12
CA ALA A 397 -20.08 0.06 -27.17
C ALA A 397 -19.95 -0.59 -25.79
N PHE A 398 -18.81 -0.39 -25.11
CA PHE A 398 -18.61 -0.91 -23.74
C PHE A 398 -19.64 -0.35 -22.77
N LYS A 399 -19.94 0.96 -22.83
CA LYS A 399 -20.98 1.57 -21.99
C LYS A 399 -22.36 0.93 -22.23
N ALA A 400 -22.69 0.64 -23.49
CA ALA A 400 -23.96 0.02 -23.85
C ALA A 400 -24.00 -1.44 -23.35
N ASP A 401 -22.93 -2.20 -23.53
CA ASP A 401 -22.88 -3.60 -23.12
C ASP A 401 -22.87 -3.76 -21.60
N ILE A 402 -22.14 -2.92 -20.87
CA ILE A 402 -22.20 -2.84 -19.41
C ILE A 402 -23.63 -2.53 -18.94
N ALA A 403 -24.30 -1.55 -19.55
CA ALA A 403 -25.67 -1.20 -19.19
C ALA A 403 -26.68 -2.33 -19.49
N LYS A 404 -26.53 -3.02 -20.62
CA LYS A 404 -27.38 -4.17 -21.01
C LYS A 404 -27.31 -5.33 -20.01
N GLN A 405 -26.18 -5.51 -19.32
CA GLN A 405 -26.06 -6.51 -18.25
C GLN A 405 -26.84 -6.15 -16.98
N GLY A 406 -27.50 -4.99 -16.93
CA GLY A 406 -28.38 -4.60 -15.82
C GLY A 406 -27.66 -4.07 -14.60
N VAL A 407 -26.40 -3.61 -14.73
CA VAL A 407 -25.60 -3.15 -13.59
C VAL A 407 -26.00 -1.77 -13.04
N ILE A 408 -26.77 -0.98 -13.80
CA ILE A 408 -27.13 0.40 -13.42
C ILE A 408 -27.89 0.43 -12.08
N ALA A 409 -28.93 -0.39 -11.91
CA ALA A 409 -29.71 -0.38 -10.67
C ALA A 409 -28.88 -0.79 -9.44
N PRO A 410 -28.05 -1.86 -9.49
CA PRO A 410 -27.08 -2.17 -8.44
C PRO A 410 -26.14 -1.01 -8.11
N LEU A 411 -25.55 -0.34 -9.10
CA LEU A 411 -24.66 0.80 -8.85
C LEU A 411 -25.40 1.97 -8.17
N VAL A 412 -26.65 2.25 -8.57
CA VAL A 412 -27.47 3.27 -7.90
C VAL A 412 -27.78 2.87 -6.45
N SER A 413 -27.98 1.58 -6.18
CA SER A 413 -28.15 1.08 -4.81
C SER A 413 -26.89 1.30 -3.97
N LEU A 414 -25.71 1.00 -4.52
CA LEU A 414 -24.43 1.21 -3.82
C LEU A 414 -24.15 2.69 -3.52
N VAL A 415 -24.51 3.61 -4.43
CA VAL A 415 -24.45 5.05 -4.14
C VAL A 415 -25.34 5.44 -2.95
N ARG A 416 -26.46 4.75 -2.75
CA ARG A 416 -27.43 5.04 -1.68
C ARG A 416 -27.02 4.46 -0.33
N THR A 417 -26.61 3.19 -0.29
CA THR A 417 -26.45 2.43 0.96
C THR A 417 -25.09 1.75 1.12
N GLY A 418 -24.19 1.89 0.16
CA GLY A 418 -22.89 1.22 0.19
C GLY A 418 -21.88 1.81 1.17
N THR A 419 -20.76 1.12 1.32
CA THR A 419 -19.55 1.62 1.99
C THR A 419 -18.97 2.82 1.25
N ASP A 420 -18.01 3.51 1.86
CA ASP A 420 -17.47 4.73 1.25
C ASP A 420 -16.81 4.49 -0.10
N GLY A 421 -16.00 3.43 -0.23
CA GLY A 421 -15.39 3.08 -1.50
C GLY A 421 -16.41 2.56 -2.53
N GLN A 422 -17.45 1.83 -2.11
CA GLN A 422 -18.54 1.45 -3.02
C GLN A 422 -19.27 2.66 -3.59
N LYS A 423 -19.55 3.67 -2.76
CA LYS A 423 -20.18 4.92 -3.20
C LYS A 423 -19.31 5.67 -4.21
N ILE A 424 -18.01 5.77 -3.94
CA ILE A 424 -17.01 6.39 -4.82
C ILE A 424 -17.03 5.73 -6.20
N TRP A 425 -16.76 4.42 -6.25
CA TRP A 425 -16.62 3.70 -7.50
C TRP A 425 -17.95 3.57 -8.26
N SER A 426 -19.07 3.49 -7.55
CA SER A 426 -20.38 3.47 -8.20
C SER A 426 -20.75 4.83 -8.79
N ALA A 427 -20.45 5.93 -8.11
CA ALA A 427 -20.64 7.27 -8.67
C ALA A 427 -19.74 7.49 -9.89
N HIS A 428 -18.48 7.04 -9.84
CA HIS A 428 -17.55 7.09 -10.96
C HIS A 428 -18.06 6.25 -12.16
N ALA A 429 -18.52 5.03 -11.93
CA ALA A 429 -19.10 4.18 -12.97
C ALA A 429 -20.34 4.83 -13.63
N LEU A 430 -21.28 5.35 -12.82
CA LEU A 430 -22.47 6.03 -13.32
C LEU A 430 -22.13 7.29 -14.14
N MET A 431 -21.13 8.07 -13.71
CA MET A 431 -20.62 9.21 -14.47
C MET A 431 -20.12 8.78 -15.85
N ASN A 432 -19.29 7.73 -15.91
CA ASN A 432 -18.73 7.23 -17.17
C ASN A 432 -19.82 6.64 -18.08
N LEU A 433 -20.76 5.88 -17.52
CA LEU A 433 -21.90 5.30 -18.26
C LEU A 433 -22.83 6.37 -18.84
N ALA A 434 -23.05 7.48 -18.14
CA ALA A 434 -23.87 8.60 -18.62
C ALA A 434 -23.16 9.50 -19.66
N SER A 435 -21.82 9.51 -19.63
CA SER A 435 -21.02 10.38 -20.49
C SER A 435 -21.18 10.02 -21.96
N ARG A 436 -21.73 10.96 -22.73
CA ARG A 436 -22.04 10.83 -24.18
C ARG A 436 -22.98 9.65 -24.52
N ASN A 437 -23.82 9.20 -23.59
CA ASN A 437 -24.80 8.13 -23.84
C ASN A 437 -26.17 8.49 -23.23
N ASP A 438 -27.09 8.95 -24.08
CA ASP A 438 -28.40 9.44 -23.67
C ASP A 438 -29.32 8.31 -23.16
N ALA A 439 -29.21 7.12 -23.73
CA ALA A 439 -29.98 5.95 -23.30
C ALA A 439 -29.59 5.52 -21.87
N ASN A 440 -28.29 5.38 -21.61
CA ASN A 440 -27.78 5.06 -20.27
C ASN A 440 -28.15 6.16 -19.27
N ARG A 441 -28.06 7.43 -19.66
CA ARG A 441 -28.45 8.55 -18.80
C ARG A 441 -29.92 8.49 -18.39
N ALA A 442 -30.81 8.23 -19.35
CA ALA A 442 -32.23 8.08 -19.07
C ALA A 442 -32.47 6.92 -18.09
N GLU A 443 -31.79 5.80 -18.28
CA GLU A 443 -31.90 4.62 -17.41
C GLU A 443 -31.38 4.88 -15.98
N ILE A 444 -30.24 5.56 -15.85
CA ILE A 444 -29.68 5.97 -14.55
C ILE A 444 -30.67 6.89 -13.80
N LEU A 445 -31.31 7.83 -14.51
CA LEU A 445 -32.33 8.69 -13.92
C LEU A 445 -33.60 7.92 -13.55
N ARG A 446 -34.03 6.95 -14.37
CA ARG A 446 -35.18 6.07 -14.12
C ARG A 446 -35.01 5.26 -12.83
N HIS A 447 -33.79 4.83 -12.53
CA HIS A 447 -33.47 4.15 -11.27
C HIS A 447 -33.29 5.09 -10.05
N GLY A 448 -33.53 6.40 -10.22
CA GLY A 448 -33.56 7.35 -9.11
C GLY A 448 -32.18 7.77 -8.59
N ALA A 449 -31.15 7.76 -9.44
CA ALA A 449 -29.78 8.11 -9.04
C ALA A 449 -29.60 9.56 -8.54
N LYS A 450 -30.48 10.48 -8.96
CA LYS A 450 -30.32 11.92 -8.72
C LYS A 450 -30.26 12.26 -7.22
N ALA A 451 -31.18 11.74 -6.41
CA ALA A 451 -31.25 12.09 -5.00
C ALA A 451 -30.05 11.54 -4.18
N PRO A 452 -29.66 10.26 -4.31
CA PRO A 452 -28.44 9.73 -3.67
C PRO A 452 -27.17 10.47 -4.08
N LEU A 453 -26.99 10.79 -5.37
CA LEU A 453 -25.82 11.53 -5.84
C LEU A 453 -25.78 12.95 -5.25
N MET A 454 -26.91 13.67 -5.23
CA MET A 454 -26.98 15.01 -4.61
C MET A 454 -26.72 14.97 -3.10
N MET A 455 -27.08 13.87 -2.43
CA MET A 455 -26.74 13.68 -1.01
C MET A 455 -25.23 13.55 -0.83
N LEU A 456 -24.55 12.75 -1.64
CA LEU A 456 -23.08 12.64 -1.61
C LEU A 456 -22.39 13.97 -1.91
N VAL A 457 -22.91 14.78 -2.84
CA VAL A 457 -22.37 16.13 -3.12
C VAL A 457 -22.42 17.03 -1.87
N ARG A 458 -23.47 16.92 -1.05
CA ARG A 458 -23.67 17.78 0.12
C ARG A 458 -22.86 17.29 1.33
N SER A 459 -22.93 15.99 1.63
CA SER A 459 -22.46 15.43 2.91
C SER A 459 -21.50 14.27 2.78
N GLY A 460 -21.06 13.90 1.57
CA GLY A 460 -20.08 12.83 1.37
C GLY A 460 -18.64 13.22 1.73
N THR A 461 -17.74 12.24 1.71
CA THR A 461 -16.29 12.46 1.78
C THR A 461 -15.78 13.28 0.60
N ALA A 462 -14.56 13.82 0.68
CA ALA A 462 -13.98 14.63 -0.39
C ALA A 462 -14.03 13.91 -1.76
N GLU A 463 -13.65 12.63 -1.79
CA GLU A 463 -13.67 11.85 -3.02
C GLU A 463 -15.09 11.51 -3.50
N GLN A 464 -16.01 11.18 -2.59
CA GLN A 464 -17.42 10.98 -2.93
C GLN A 464 -18.03 12.22 -3.59
N LYS A 465 -17.73 13.42 -3.05
CA LYS A 465 -18.20 14.70 -3.59
C LYS A 465 -17.70 14.92 -5.02
N VAL A 466 -16.43 14.61 -5.30
CA VAL A 466 -15.84 14.75 -6.64
C VAL A 466 -16.60 13.92 -7.66
N TRP A 467 -16.74 12.61 -7.41
CA TRP A 467 -17.38 11.71 -8.38
C TRP A 467 -18.89 11.92 -8.47
N ALA A 468 -19.55 12.20 -7.34
CA ALA A 468 -20.97 12.51 -7.34
C ALA A 468 -21.29 13.80 -8.11
N SER A 469 -20.48 14.85 -7.95
CA SER A 469 -20.65 16.12 -8.68
C SER A 469 -20.51 15.91 -10.18
N LYS A 470 -19.42 15.24 -10.60
CA LYS A 470 -19.20 14.90 -12.02
C LYS A 470 -20.34 14.05 -12.58
N ALA A 471 -20.82 13.06 -11.81
CA ALA A 471 -21.97 12.25 -12.21
C ALA A 471 -23.22 13.12 -12.39
N THR A 472 -23.55 14.00 -11.45
CA THR A 472 -24.70 14.89 -11.56
C THR A 472 -24.62 15.83 -12.76
N ASP A 473 -23.43 16.33 -13.10
CA ASP A 473 -23.21 17.15 -14.30
C ASP A 473 -23.44 16.35 -15.56
N LYS A 474 -22.91 15.12 -15.61
CA LYS A 474 -23.16 14.20 -16.72
C LYS A 474 -24.60 13.72 -16.79
N LEU A 475 -25.41 13.82 -15.75
CA LEU A 475 -26.85 13.51 -15.81
C LEU A 475 -27.70 14.74 -16.19
N SER A 476 -27.27 15.94 -15.79
CA SER A 476 -27.95 17.21 -16.06
C SER A 476 -27.74 17.72 -17.49
N SER A 477 -26.62 17.35 -18.10
CA SER A 477 -26.13 17.90 -19.36
C SER A 477 -26.78 17.29 -20.61
N THR A 478 -28.10 17.40 -20.83
CA THR A 478 -28.63 16.87 -22.10
C THR A 478 -29.82 17.61 -22.64
N LYS A 479 -29.86 17.58 -23.97
CA LYS A 479 -30.85 18.11 -24.89
C LYS A 479 -32.31 18.00 -24.46
N ALA A 480 -32.72 17.15 -23.52
CA ALA A 480 -34.08 17.13 -22.96
C ALA A 480 -34.47 18.44 -22.23
N ILE A 481 -33.56 19.05 -21.47
CA ILE A 481 -33.81 20.37 -20.86
C ILE A 481 -33.84 21.44 -21.94
N LYS A 482 -32.88 21.44 -22.89
CA LYS A 482 -32.87 22.36 -24.04
C LYS A 482 -34.06 22.15 -25.00
N ALA A 483 -34.61 20.94 -25.12
CA ALA A 483 -35.75 20.62 -25.96
C ALA A 483 -37.06 21.00 -25.28
N LYS A 484 -37.19 20.78 -23.96
CA LYS A 484 -38.31 21.34 -23.16
C LYS A 484 -38.28 22.87 -23.15
N LEU A 485 -37.10 23.50 -23.06
CA LEU A 485 -36.93 24.94 -23.21
C LEU A 485 -37.27 25.40 -24.65
N ARG A 486 -36.80 24.70 -25.70
CA ARG A 486 -37.16 25.03 -27.10
C ARG A 486 -38.65 24.87 -27.38
N LEU A 487 -39.30 23.82 -26.87
CA LEU A 487 -40.74 23.60 -26.97
C LEU A 487 -41.51 24.65 -26.17
N GLY A 488 -41.07 24.98 -24.95
CA GLY A 488 -41.66 26.06 -24.16
C GLY A 488 -41.54 27.43 -24.83
N ILE A 489 -40.38 27.74 -25.40
CA ILE A 489 -40.13 28.97 -26.18
C ILE A 489 -40.97 28.96 -27.46
N HIS A 490 -41.02 27.85 -28.20
CA HIS A 490 -41.84 27.72 -29.40
C HIS A 490 -43.33 27.92 -29.09
N ASN A 491 -43.86 27.23 -28.08
CA ASN A 491 -45.25 27.36 -27.65
C ASN A 491 -45.59 28.79 -27.18
N PHE A 492 -44.66 29.45 -26.49
CA PHE A 492 -44.77 30.86 -26.12
C PHE A 492 -44.89 31.78 -27.35
N PHE A 493 -44.12 31.53 -28.42
CA PHE A 493 -44.21 32.32 -29.66
C PHE A 493 -45.36 31.91 -30.58
N THR A 494 -45.88 30.67 -30.49
CA THR A 494 -47.00 30.19 -31.32
C THR A 494 -48.37 30.27 -30.63
N GLY A 495 -48.43 30.71 -29.37
CA GLY A 495 -49.69 30.86 -28.60
C GLY A 495 -50.44 29.56 -28.35
N LYS A 496 -49.73 28.42 -28.30
CA LYS A 496 -50.31 27.09 -28.06
C LYS A 496 -50.07 26.61 -26.64
#